data_AF-A0A844EGU7-F1
#
_entry.id   AF-A0A844EGU7-F1
#
_cell.length_a   1.000
_cell.length_b   1.000
_cell.length_c   1.000
_cell.angle_alpha   90.00
_cell.angle_beta   90.00
_cell.angle_gamma   90.00
#
_symmetry.space_group_name_H-M   'P 1'
#
loop_
_entity.id
_entity.type
_entity.pdbx_description
1 polymer ?
#
loop_
_entity_poly.entity_id
_entity_poly.type
_entity_poly.pdbx_seq_one_letter_code
_entity_poly.pdbx_strand_id
1 'polypeptide(L)'
;ETILINPKSLPLFSTQFNCFIVQSMNGLPRFKDDSDALLRRIKIIKFNHQYNDKTANKDIKEKYIKDKRLLEWILSKVIVMDFDFMTD
;
A
#
# COMPACT_ATOMS: atom_id res chain seq x y z
N GLU A 1 -12.51 5.86 -14.95
CA GLU A 1 -12.37 7.07 -15.80
C GLU A 1 -11.28 6.82 -16.82
N THR A 2 -11.49 7.23 -18.07
CA THR A 2 -10.51 7.06 -19.14
C THR A 2 -9.56 8.25 -19.11
N ILE A 3 -8.27 7.99 -18.96
CA ILE A 3 -7.22 9.00 -18.98
C ILE A 3 -6.43 8.93 -20.29
N LEU A 4 -6.10 10.10 -20.83
CA LEU A 4 -5.23 10.23 -22.00
C LEU A 4 -3.77 10.24 -21.54
N ILE A 5 -2.96 9.29 -22.01
CA ILE A 5 -1.53 9.22 -21.74
C ILE A 5 -0.76 9.70 -22.96
N ASN A 6 0.27 10.52 -22.70
CA ASN A 6 1.21 11.02 -23.70
C ASN A 6 2.65 10.57 -23.34
N PRO A 7 3.07 9.35 -23.71
CA PRO A 7 4.42 8.91 -23.45
C PRO A 7 5.41 9.65 -24.34
N LYS A 8 6.58 9.97 -23.81
CA LYS A 8 7.59 10.73 -24.55
C LYS A 8 8.00 9.96 -25.81
N SER A 9 7.96 10.65 -26.95
CA SER A 9 8.30 10.09 -28.27
C SER A 9 7.43 8.92 -28.74
N LEU A 10 6.23 8.74 -28.17
CA LEU A 10 5.26 7.73 -28.60
C LEU A 10 3.89 8.38 -28.88
N PRO A 11 3.04 7.74 -29.70
CA PRO A 11 1.67 8.20 -29.91
C PRO A 11 0.86 8.27 -28.61
N LEU A 12 -0.02 9.25 -28.52
CA LEU A 12 -0.97 9.36 -27.40
C LEU A 12 -1.97 8.20 -27.47
N PHE A 13 -2.37 7.70 -26.29
CA PHE A 13 -3.42 6.70 -26.19
C PHE A 13 -4.28 6.94 -24.96
N SER A 14 -5.57 6.62 -25.10
CA SER A 14 -6.54 6.67 -24.01
C SER A 14 -6.65 5.31 -23.36
N THR A 15 -6.65 5.26 -22.03
CA THR A 15 -6.81 4.00 -21.29
C THR A 15 -7.47 4.23 -19.93
N GLN A 16 -7.98 3.17 -19.32
CA GLN A 16 -8.51 3.20 -17.96
C GLN A 16 -7.63 2.35 -17.04
N PHE A 17 -7.27 2.90 -15.89
CA PHE A 17 -6.49 2.18 -14.87
C PHE A 17 -7.33 1.80 -13.68
N ASN A 18 -7.20 0.54 -13.26
CA ASN A 18 -7.70 0.01 -11.99
C ASN A 18 -6.52 -0.57 -11.22
N CYS A 19 -5.58 0.30 -10.83
CA CYS A 19 -4.34 -0.12 -10.17
C CYS A 19 -4.54 -0.28 -8.66
N PHE A 20 -4.08 -1.41 -8.12
CA PHE A 20 -3.84 -1.56 -6.69
C PHE A 20 -2.37 -1.24 -6.41
N ILE A 21 -2.11 -0.18 -5.63
CA ILE A 21 -0.77 0.32 -5.37
C ILE A 21 -0.43 0.06 -3.90
N VAL A 22 0.66 -0.67 -3.66
CA VAL A 22 1.24 -0.86 -2.32
C VAL A 22 2.58 -0.14 -2.28
N GLN A 23 2.72 0.81 -1.37
CA GLN A 23 3.94 1.61 -1.23
C GLN A 23 4.43 1.62 0.21
N SER A 24 5.73 1.45 0.38
CA SER A 24 6.43 1.60 1.66
C SER A 24 7.29 2.85 1.60
N MET A 25 7.10 3.76 2.55
CA MET A 25 7.81 5.05 2.60
C MET A 25 8.18 5.40 4.04
N ASN A 26 9.29 6.12 4.23
CA ASN A 26 9.73 6.59 5.55
C ASN A 26 8.95 7.83 6.05
N GLY A 27 8.06 8.38 5.23
CA GLY A 27 7.24 9.54 5.55
C GLY A 27 6.01 9.56 4.65
N LEU A 28 5.06 10.44 4.98
CA LEU A 28 3.84 10.57 4.19
C LEU A 28 4.13 11.15 2.80
N PRO A 29 3.52 10.62 1.74
CA PRO A 29 3.60 11.23 0.42
C PRO A 29 2.96 12.61 0.46
N ARG A 30 3.66 13.60 -0.14
CA ARG A 30 3.13 14.95 -0.28
C ARG A 30 2.35 15.05 -1.59
N PHE A 31 1.06 15.33 -1.49
CA PHE A 31 0.22 15.62 -2.65
C PHE A 31 0.06 17.13 -2.79
N LYS A 32 0.02 17.60 -4.04
CA LYS A 32 -0.28 19.01 -4.33
C LYS A 32 -1.76 19.33 -4.09
N ASP A 33 -2.61 18.32 -4.24
CA ASP A 33 -4.05 18.36 -4.04
C ASP A 33 -4.37 17.41 -2.89
N ASP A 34 -4.70 17.97 -1.74
CA ASP A 34 -5.10 17.29 -0.50
C ASP A 34 -6.62 17.16 -0.39
N SER A 35 -7.33 17.31 -1.51
CA SER A 35 -8.77 17.10 -1.54
C SER A 35 -9.15 15.74 -0.95
N ASP A 36 -10.22 15.77 -0.16
CA ASP A 36 -10.84 14.61 0.50
C ASP A 36 -11.09 13.43 -0.47
N ALA A 37 -11.29 13.72 -1.76
CA ALA A 37 -11.40 12.70 -2.81
C ALA A 37 -10.13 11.86 -3.02
N LEU A 38 -8.93 12.44 -2.90
CA LEU A 38 -7.67 11.72 -3.02
C LEU A 38 -7.38 10.93 -1.74
N LEU A 39 -7.58 11.53 -0.57
CA LEU A 39 -7.32 10.89 0.72
C LEU A 39 -8.20 9.64 0.95
N ARG A 40 -9.46 9.65 0.51
CA ARG A 40 -10.35 8.47 0.56
C ARG A 40 -9.84 7.25 -0.21
N ARG A 41 -8.93 7.44 -1.18
CA ARG A 41 -8.34 6.37 -2.00
C ARG A 41 -7.01 5.85 -1.45
N ILE A 42 -6.50 6.43 -0.37
CA ILE A 42 -5.23 6.06 0.23
C ILE A 42 -5.49 5.55 1.64
N LYS A 43 -4.98 4.37 1.95
CA LYS A 43 -4.96 3.83 3.32
C LYS A 43 -3.53 3.80 3.81
N ILE A 44 -3.24 4.62 4.82
CA ILE A 44 -1.91 4.73 5.42
C ILE A 44 -1.85 3.83 6.65
N ILE A 45 -0.85 2.95 6.69
CA ILE A 45 -0.56 2.10 7.85
C ILE A 45 0.78 2.56 8.42
N LYS A 46 0.78 3.04 9.67
CA LYS A 46 1.99 3.51 10.34
C LYS A 46 2.68 2.35 11.08
N PHE A 47 3.90 2.01 10.66
CA PHE A 47 4.73 1.04 11.36
C PHE A 47 5.51 1.72 12.50
N ASN A 48 4.92 1.79 13.69
CA ASN A 48 5.54 2.41 14.87
C ASN A 48 6.53 1.49 15.60
N HIS A 49 6.52 0.19 15.29
CA HIS A 49 7.34 -0.79 15.99
C HIS A 49 8.72 -0.92 15.32
N GLN A 50 9.77 -0.83 16.13
CA GLN A 50 11.13 -1.09 15.70
C GLN A 50 11.59 -2.43 16.27
N TYR A 51 12.02 -3.34 15.40
CA TYR A 51 12.60 -4.62 15.80
C TYR A 51 14.04 -4.41 16.27
N ASN A 52 14.39 -4.94 17.44
CA ASN A 52 15.72 -4.80 18.05
C ASN A 52 16.75 -5.80 17.50
N ASP A 53 16.33 -6.77 16.69
CA ASP A 53 17.22 -7.77 16.12
C ASP A 53 18.18 -7.12 15.11
N LYS A 54 19.48 -7.31 15.34
CA LYS A 54 20.54 -6.79 14.45
C LYS A 54 20.54 -7.44 13.08
N THR A 55 19.89 -8.59 12.91
CA THR A 55 19.84 -9.37 11.67
C THR A 55 18.42 -9.55 11.19
N ALA A 56 18.14 -9.10 9.97
CA ALA A 56 16.84 -9.29 9.35
C ALA A 56 16.54 -10.79 9.20
N ASN A 57 15.39 -11.23 9.72
CA ASN A 57 14.95 -12.61 9.55
C ASN A 57 14.57 -12.86 8.07
N LYS A 58 15.35 -13.69 7.38
CA LYS A 58 15.13 -14.05 5.97
C LYS A 58 13.86 -14.88 5.76
N ASP A 59 13.42 -15.61 6.77
CA ASP A 59 12.24 -16.48 6.71
C ASP A 59 10.97 -15.70 6.37
N ILE A 60 10.91 -14.40 6.69
CA ILE A 60 9.79 -13.53 6.33
C ILE A 60 9.51 -13.58 4.82
N LYS A 61 10.57 -13.47 4.01
CA LYS A 61 10.47 -13.45 2.53
C LYS A 61 10.46 -14.85 1.94
N GLU A 62 11.19 -15.77 2.54
CA GLU A 62 11.42 -17.08 1.94
C GLU A 62 10.31 -18.07 2.30
N LYS A 63 9.76 -17.97 3.52
CA LYS A 63 8.83 -18.94 4.11
C LYS A 63 7.47 -18.32 4.45
N TYR A 64 7.43 -17.32 5.33
CA TYR A 64 6.17 -16.84 5.92
C TYR A 64 5.23 -16.21 4.89
N ILE A 65 5.75 -15.41 3.95
CA ILE A 65 4.91 -14.81 2.90
C ILE A 65 4.32 -15.84 1.91
N LYS A 66 4.87 -17.06 1.87
CA LYS A 66 4.39 -18.16 1.01
C LYS A 66 3.47 -19.12 1.78
N ASP A 67 3.38 -18.99 3.10
CA ASP A 67 2.54 -19.85 3.92
C ASP A 67 1.08 -19.37 3.87
N LYS A 68 0.27 -20.07 3.06
CA LYS A 68 -1.15 -19.76 2.89
C LYS A 68 -1.92 -19.78 4.20
N ARG A 69 -1.63 -20.71 5.12
CA ARG A 69 -2.34 -20.83 6.40
C ARG A 69 -2.07 -19.62 7.28
N LEU A 70 -0.82 -19.17 7.30
CA LEU A 70 -0.44 -17.96 8.02
C LEU A 70 -1.13 -16.73 7.45
N LEU A 71 -1.17 -16.57 6.12
CA LEU A 71 -1.84 -15.44 5.46
C LEU A 71 -3.35 -15.43 5.73
N GLU A 72 -4.01 -16.58 5.68
CA GLU A 72 -5.43 -16.72 6.02
C GLU A 72 -5.70 -16.38 7.48
N TRP A 73 -4.82 -16.82 8.38
CA TRP A 73 -4.91 -16.46 9.80
C TRP A 73 -4.71 -14.95 10.02
N ILE A 74 -3.71 -14.33 9.38
CA ILE A 74 -3.51 -12.88 9.43
C ILE A 74 -4.76 -12.14 8.94
N LEU A 75 -5.33 -12.55 7.80
CA LEU A 75 -6.54 -11.97 7.25
C LEU A 75 -7.71 -12.08 8.24
N SER A 76 -7.88 -13.25 8.89
CA SER A 76 -8.93 -13.45 9.88
C SER A 76 -8.80 -12.51 11.09
N LYS A 77 -7.57 -12.16 11.48
CA LYS A 77 -7.30 -11.17 12.53
C LYS A 77 -7.58 -9.76 12.05
N VAL A 78 -7.06 -9.40 10.88
CA VAL A 78 -7.21 -8.06 10.30
C VAL A 78 -8.67 -7.70 10.09
N ILE A 79 -9.53 -8.63 9.65
CA ILE A 79 -10.96 -8.34 9.40
C ILE A 79 -11.71 -7.88 10.66
N VAL A 80 -11.32 -8.35 11.84
CA VAL A 80 -11.96 -8.01 13.12
C VAL A 80 -11.23 -6.94 13.91
N MET A 81 -10.11 -6.42 13.38
CA MET A 81 -9.37 -5.34 14.02
C MET A 81 -10.00 -4.00 13.68
N ASP A 82 -10.20 -3.17 14.70
CA ASP A 82 -10.45 -1.76 14.50
C ASP A 82 -9.14 -1.08 14.10
N PHE A 83 -9.10 -0.54 12.89
CA PHE A 83 -7.99 0.26 12.42
C PHE A 83 -8.29 1.73 12.63
N ASP A 84 -7.45 2.38 13.42
CA ASP A 84 -7.33 3.84 13.41
C ASP A 84 -6.69 4.25 12.07
N PHE A 85 -7.50 4.30 11.03
CA PHE A 85 -7.09 4.99 9.82
C PHE A 85 -6.91 6.45 10.20
N MET A 86 -5.73 7.00 9.94
CA MET A 86 -5.49 8.44 10.03
C MET A 86 -6.60 9.12 9.21
N THR A 87 -7.56 9.66 9.92
CA THR A 87 -8.63 10.53 9.46
C THR A 87 -8.25 11.89 10.01
N ASP A 88 -8.49 12.94 9.21
CA ASP A 88 -8.05 14.31 9.49
C ASP A 88 -8.35 14.78 10.93
#